data_AF-A0A1H6TY99-F1
#
_entry.id   AF-A0A1H6TY99-F1
#
_cell.length_a   1.000
_cell.length_b   1.000
_cell.length_c   1.000
_cell.angle_alpha   90.00
_cell.angle_beta   90.00
_cell.angle_gamma   90.00
#
_symmetry.space_group_name_H-M   'P 1'
#
loop_
_entity.id
_entity.type
_entity.pdbx_description
1 polymer ?
#
loop_
_entity_poly.entity_id
_entity_poly.type
_entity_poly.pdbx_seq_one_letter_code
_entity_poly.pdbx_strand_id
1 'polypeptide(L)'
;MTFETNPAQQPEPRHQPDPAQQPVETQQPRSTKRLALILVSSAVVLLLIAAAAVVAVTQSAAQQRKESLELLKGDQVNALVDARGKLQPAANAYLAAYKKARNAPASQEEAEKNSAKEREEFQRAAEAARTALKSVQLAHDSGEDGIGVAAGQLAESYQGFIDHMEGLVDSYPEFEGLFREDGAGCNGLFVGSKAANLRERQTLLTQAAKPCREAAEQLKQSRNIAYVEFARTFDNRVAQLESNAGITAESEEKYNEFVQLKDQLVRKTDEATARNASDEELLAIADEAKALNTRIRNNRSEFDFAAKRYLSGVKDMPVLVEEVFSKKIPAEIKGYDSVIPLRVQILKDAVDVELVE
;
A
#
# COMPACT_ATOMS: atom_id res chain seq x y z
N MET A 1 43.63 31.93 -42.07
CA MET A 1 42.63 32.96 -41.74
C MET A 1 42.63 33.04 -40.22
N THR A 2 43.38 33.98 -39.64
CA THR A 2 42.96 35.33 -39.18
C THR A 2 42.45 35.29 -37.73
N PHE A 3 42.85 36.16 -36.78
CA PHE A 3 43.61 37.43 -36.86
C PHE A 3 44.39 37.73 -35.55
N GLU A 4 45.35 38.68 -35.63
CA GLU A 4 45.89 39.65 -34.64
C GLU A 4 45.98 39.31 -33.12
N THR A 5 47.06 39.52 -32.35
CA THR A 5 48.16 40.54 -32.23
C THR A 5 47.85 41.85 -31.47
N ASN A 6 48.42 41.95 -30.25
CA ASN A 6 49.29 43.05 -29.73
C ASN A 6 48.72 44.50 -29.67
N PRO A 7 49.47 45.56 -29.24
CA PRO A 7 50.88 45.69 -28.76
C PRO A 7 50.93 45.94 -27.22
N ALA A 8 51.93 46.52 -26.53
CA ALA A 8 53.15 47.30 -26.84
C ALA A 8 54.16 47.23 -25.63
N GLN A 9 55.33 47.89 -25.54
CA GLN A 9 56.06 48.83 -26.41
C GLN A 9 57.59 48.79 -26.11
N GLN A 10 58.45 48.93 -27.13
CA GLN A 10 59.90 49.22 -27.01
C GLN A 10 60.13 50.75 -26.88
N PRO A 11 61.36 51.22 -26.54
CA PRO A 11 62.43 51.50 -27.53
C PRO A 11 63.83 51.05 -27.02
N GLU A 12 64.95 51.02 -27.73
CA GLU A 12 65.43 50.99 -29.13
C GLU A 12 67.00 50.91 -29.05
N PRO A 13 67.79 50.80 -30.14
CA PRO A 13 69.07 50.09 -30.11
C PRO A 13 70.32 50.94 -30.44
N ARG A 14 71.50 50.30 -30.59
CA ARG A 14 72.24 50.26 -31.88
C ARG A 14 73.53 49.40 -31.91
N HIS A 15 73.64 48.69 -33.03
CA HIS A 15 74.81 48.31 -33.84
C HIS A 15 76.06 47.56 -33.29
N GLN A 16 76.32 46.48 -34.02
CA GLN A 16 77.51 45.65 -34.16
C GLN A 16 78.56 46.34 -35.09
N PRO A 17 79.83 45.88 -35.15
CA PRO A 17 80.15 44.80 -36.11
C PRO A 17 81.16 43.72 -35.63
N ASP A 18 81.21 42.67 -36.46
CA ASP A 18 82.02 41.42 -36.48
C ASP A 18 83.56 41.62 -36.74
N PRO A 19 84.42 40.56 -36.84
CA PRO A 19 84.44 39.25 -36.14
C PRO A 19 85.88 38.72 -35.79
N ALA A 20 85.93 37.47 -35.27
CA ALA A 20 86.95 36.42 -35.47
C ALA A 20 88.37 36.50 -34.84
N GLN A 21 88.67 35.57 -33.92
CA GLN A 21 89.55 34.38 -34.12
C GLN A 21 89.72 33.57 -32.80
N GLN A 22 89.86 32.23 -32.88
CA GLN A 22 90.08 31.32 -31.73
C GLN A 22 91.59 31.04 -31.51
N PRO A 23 92.01 30.48 -30.35
CA PRO A 23 92.03 29.01 -30.20
C PRO A 23 91.65 28.43 -28.80
N VAL A 24 90.95 27.29 -28.80
CA VAL A 24 91.35 25.96 -28.21
C VAL A 24 92.51 25.99 -27.18
N GLU A 25 92.50 25.36 -26.00
CA GLU A 25 91.57 24.47 -25.27
C GLU A 25 91.96 24.43 -23.77
N THR A 26 91.05 24.06 -22.86
CA THR A 26 91.33 22.99 -21.88
C THR A 26 90.04 22.54 -21.16
N GLN A 27 89.80 21.23 -21.17
CA GLN A 27 88.62 20.61 -20.55
C GLN A 27 88.84 20.35 -19.06
N GLN A 28 87.78 20.51 -18.25
CA GLN A 28 87.56 19.65 -17.07
C GLN A 28 86.05 19.38 -16.89
N PRO A 29 85.60 18.11 -16.97
CA PRO A 29 84.19 17.77 -16.86
C PRO A 29 83.73 17.73 -15.39
N ARG A 30 82.97 18.75 -14.95
CA ARG A 30 82.27 18.69 -13.65
C ARG A 30 81.00 17.84 -13.79
N SER A 31 80.79 16.94 -12.82
CA SER A 31 79.93 15.77 -13.00
C SER A 31 78.42 16.09 -13.03
N THR A 32 77.81 15.99 -14.21
CA THR A 32 76.34 15.91 -14.41
C THR A 32 75.68 14.79 -13.59
N LYS A 33 76.44 13.74 -13.25
CA LYS A 33 75.97 12.62 -12.40
C LYS A 33 75.42 13.05 -11.04
N ARG A 34 75.93 14.10 -10.38
CA ARG A 34 75.44 14.50 -9.03
C ARG A 34 74.09 15.21 -9.06
N LEU A 35 73.84 16.05 -10.06
CA LEU A 35 72.60 16.82 -10.18
C LEU A 35 71.43 15.92 -10.64
N ALA A 36 71.72 14.97 -11.55
CA ALA A 36 70.79 13.90 -11.91
C ALA A 36 70.45 13.00 -10.70
N LEU A 37 71.45 12.64 -9.86
CA LEU A 37 71.19 11.84 -8.66
C LEU A 37 70.23 12.52 -7.68
N ILE A 38 70.38 13.84 -7.49
CA ILE A 38 69.54 14.62 -6.57
C ILE A 38 68.10 14.70 -7.10
N LEU A 39 67.90 15.00 -8.39
CA LEU A 39 66.57 15.04 -9.01
C LEU A 39 65.88 13.67 -9.04
N VAL A 40 66.61 12.59 -9.30
CA VAL A 40 66.07 11.22 -9.23
C VAL A 40 65.73 10.87 -7.77
N SER A 41 66.57 11.21 -6.80
CA SER A 41 66.28 10.92 -5.39
C SER A 41 65.07 11.69 -4.85
N SER A 42 64.88 12.96 -5.23
CA SER A 42 63.70 13.73 -4.82
C SER A 42 62.42 13.27 -5.53
N ALA A 43 62.50 12.86 -6.80
CA ALA A 43 61.38 12.21 -7.49
C ALA A 43 60.99 10.86 -6.85
N VAL A 44 61.97 10.03 -6.45
CA VAL A 44 61.73 8.77 -5.74
C VAL A 44 61.13 9.02 -4.35
N VAL A 45 61.61 10.02 -3.60
CA VAL A 45 61.04 10.39 -2.30
C VAL A 45 59.61 10.89 -2.44
N LEU A 46 59.30 11.71 -3.46
CA LEU A 46 57.92 12.15 -3.73
C LEU A 46 57.01 11.00 -4.14
N LEU A 47 57.50 10.05 -4.95
CA LEU A 47 56.76 8.83 -5.28
C LEU A 47 56.52 7.93 -4.06
N LEU A 48 57.49 7.80 -3.16
CA LEU A 48 57.33 7.06 -1.91
C LEU A 48 56.34 7.73 -0.96
N ILE A 49 56.36 9.06 -0.85
CA ILE A 49 55.37 9.82 -0.05
C ILE A 49 53.98 9.70 -0.67
N ALA A 50 53.85 9.81 -2.00
CA ALA A 50 52.58 9.62 -2.69
C ALA A 50 52.03 8.19 -2.54
N ALA A 51 52.89 7.17 -2.68
CA ALA A 51 52.51 5.78 -2.46
C ALA A 51 52.11 5.51 -0.99
N ALA A 52 52.86 6.04 -0.02
CA ALA A 52 52.52 5.94 1.40
C ALA A 52 51.20 6.66 1.73
N ALA A 53 50.95 7.83 1.12
CA ALA A 53 49.68 8.54 1.26
C ALA A 53 48.51 7.77 0.64
N VAL A 54 48.68 7.16 -0.54
CA VAL A 54 47.66 6.30 -1.17
C VAL A 54 47.39 5.07 -0.28
N VAL A 55 48.43 4.40 0.21
CA VAL A 55 48.27 3.24 1.12
C VAL A 55 47.57 3.65 2.41
N ALA A 56 47.94 4.77 3.02
CA ALA A 56 47.28 5.29 4.22
C ALA A 56 45.81 5.63 3.97
N VAL A 57 45.48 6.27 2.85
CA VAL A 57 44.09 6.59 2.46
C VAL A 57 43.28 5.32 2.20
N THR A 58 43.86 4.30 1.53
CA THR A 58 43.17 3.03 1.31
C THR A 58 43.00 2.22 2.60
N GLN A 59 43.96 2.25 3.52
CA GLN A 59 43.83 1.62 4.83
C GLN A 59 42.78 2.32 5.69
N SER A 60 42.74 3.66 5.72
CA SER A 60 41.70 4.39 6.45
C SER A 60 40.32 4.14 5.85
N ALA A 61 40.19 4.08 4.52
CA ALA A 61 38.91 3.80 3.86
C ALA A 61 38.44 2.35 4.13
N ALA A 62 39.35 1.36 4.08
CA ALA A 62 39.02 -0.03 4.40
C ALA A 62 38.62 -0.21 5.88
N GLN A 63 39.36 0.42 6.80
CA GLN A 63 39.04 0.41 8.24
C GLN A 63 37.68 1.06 8.50
N GLN A 64 37.42 2.25 7.94
CA GLN A 64 36.16 2.96 8.06
C GLN A 64 34.98 2.18 7.46
N ARG A 65 35.21 1.41 6.38
CA ARG A 65 34.22 0.49 5.81
C ARG A 65 33.91 -0.66 6.78
N LYS A 66 34.92 -1.32 7.37
CA LYS A 66 34.69 -2.39 8.36
C LYS A 66 33.95 -1.88 9.59
N GLU A 67 34.32 -0.73 10.14
CA GLU A 67 33.61 -0.08 11.26
C GLU A 67 32.15 0.26 10.93
N SER A 68 31.88 0.74 9.72
CA SER A 68 30.52 1.05 9.26
C SER A 68 29.66 -0.21 9.06
N LEU A 69 30.27 -1.29 8.58
CA LEU A 69 29.63 -2.61 8.44
C LEU A 69 29.33 -3.27 9.80
N GLU A 70 30.24 -3.19 10.76
CA GLU A 70 30.00 -3.65 12.13
C GLU A 70 28.85 -2.86 12.80
N LEU A 71 28.83 -1.53 12.64
CA LEU A 71 27.76 -0.66 13.13
C LEU A 71 26.40 -0.98 12.50
N LEU A 72 26.36 -1.28 11.19
CA LEU A 72 25.16 -1.72 10.48
C LEU A 72 24.65 -3.06 11.05
N LYS A 73 25.51 -4.09 11.07
CA LYS A 73 25.17 -5.45 11.51
C LYS A 73 24.73 -5.50 12.98
N GLY A 74 25.41 -4.73 13.83
CA GLY A 74 25.16 -4.63 15.25
C GLY A 74 24.04 -3.63 15.55
N ASP A 75 24.42 -2.41 15.92
CA ASP A 75 23.53 -1.44 16.55
C ASP A 75 22.32 -1.07 15.69
N GLN A 76 22.51 -0.84 14.40
CA GLN A 76 21.43 -0.33 13.54
C GLN A 76 20.36 -1.39 13.25
N VAL A 77 20.78 -2.59 12.83
CA VAL A 77 19.84 -3.69 12.59
C VAL A 77 19.16 -4.15 13.88
N ASN A 78 19.87 -4.16 15.03
CA ASN A 78 19.25 -4.47 16.32
C ASN A 78 18.24 -3.39 16.75
N ALA A 79 18.58 -2.10 16.60
CA ALA A 79 17.66 -1.00 16.88
C ALA A 79 16.40 -1.03 16.00
N LEU A 80 16.55 -1.43 14.73
CA LEU A 80 15.43 -1.64 13.81
C LEU A 80 14.51 -2.79 14.26
N VAL A 81 15.08 -3.92 14.67
CA VAL A 81 14.32 -5.06 15.25
C VAL A 81 13.58 -4.63 16.53
N ASP A 82 14.27 -3.94 17.45
CA ASP A 82 13.70 -3.47 18.72
C ASP A 82 12.59 -2.42 18.52
N ALA A 83 12.72 -1.55 17.51
CA ALA A 83 11.68 -0.58 17.17
C ALA A 83 10.44 -1.28 16.58
N ARG A 84 10.63 -2.23 15.65
CA ARG A 84 9.53 -3.06 15.12
C ARG A 84 8.80 -3.81 16.22
N GLY A 85 9.53 -4.39 17.18
CA GLY A 85 8.95 -5.13 18.31
C GLY A 85 7.96 -4.32 19.17
N LYS A 86 7.99 -2.99 19.08
CA LYS A 86 7.10 -2.07 19.82
C LYS A 86 5.83 -1.70 19.05
N LEU A 87 5.80 -1.83 17.72
CA LEU A 87 4.69 -1.39 16.86
C LEU A 87 3.39 -2.15 17.15
N GLN A 88 3.43 -3.48 17.11
CA GLN A 88 2.23 -4.30 17.30
C GLN A 88 1.67 -4.19 18.74
N PRO A 89 2.48 -4.21 19.82
CA PRO A 89 1.97 -3.91 21.16
C PRO A 89 1.32 -2.53 21.27
N ALA A 90 1.91 -1.48 20.70
CA ALA A 90 1.37 -0.12 20.78
C ALA A 90 0.07 0.03 19.98
N ALA A 91 -0.02 -0.55 18.79
CA ALA A 91 -1.26 -0.60 18.02
C ALA A 91 -2.35 -1.36 18.78
N ASN A 92 -2.05 -2.55 19.30
CA ASN A 92 -3.00 -3.32 20.10
C ASN A 92 -3.50 -2.54 21.33
N ALA A 93 -2.65 -1.76 21.98
CA ALA A 93 -3.03 -0.88 23.08
C ALA A 93 -4.00 0.22 22.62
N TYR A 94 -3.72 0.90 21.50
CA TYR A 94 -4.63 1.88 20.91
C TYR A 94 -5.99 1.27 20.53
N LEU A 95 -6.01 0.16 19.77
CA LEU A 95 -7.27 -0.49 19.37
C LEU A 95 -8.09 -0.93 20.60
N ALA A 96 -7.45 -1.45 21.64
CA ALA A 96 -8.11 -1.81 22.89
C ALA A 96 -8.65 -0.59 23.67
N ALA A 97 -7.89 0.50 23.74
CA ALA A 97 -8.30 1.75 24.39
C ALA A 97 -9.47 2.41 23.65
N TYR A 98 -9.38 2.52 22.32
CA TYR A 98 -10.45 3.05 21.48
C TYR A 98 -11.73 2.20 21.62
N LYS A 99 -11.64 0.88 21.46
CA LYS A 99 -12.78 -0.04 21.66
C LYS A 99 -13.38 0.08 23.07
N LYS A 100 -12.55 0.21 24.11
CA LYS A 100 -13.02 0.39 25.49
C LYS A 100 -13.78 1.71 25.66
N ALA A 101 -13.29 2.81 25.07
CA ALA A 101 -14.00 4.09 25.09
C ALA A 101 -15.32 4.01 24.30
N ARG A 102 -15.31 3.35 23.13
CA ARG A 102 -16.49 3.10 22.29
C ARG A 102 -17.53 2.15 22.90
N ASN A 103 -17.20 1.37 23.92
CA ASN A 103 -18.15 0.53 24.67
C ASN A 103 -18.99 1.32 25.69
N ALA A 104 -18.60 2.56 26.02
CA ALA A 104 -19.50 3.53 26.64
C ALA A 104 -20.43 4.14 25.56
N PRO A 105 -21.52 4.84 25.92
CA PRO A 105 -22.29 5.65 24.97
C PRO A 105 -21.54 6.95 24.60
N ALA A 106 -20.25 6.83 24.29
CA ALA A 106 -19.36 7.91 23.91
C ALA A 106 -19.34 8.05 22.38
N SER A 107 -19.30 9.29 21.89
CA SER A 107 -19.17 9.57 20.45
C SER A 107 -17.82 9.09 19.89
N GLN A 108 -17.66 9.07 18.57
CA GLN A 108 -16.36 8.85 17.94
C GLN A 108 -15.31 9.86 18.46
N GLU A 109 -15.63 11.16 18.49
CA GLU A 109 -14.74 12.21 18.98
C GLU A 109 -14.30 11.99 20.44
N GLU A 110 -15.23 11.58 21.31
CA GLU A 110 -14.93 11.27 22.70
C GLU A 110 -14.04 10.02 22.83
N ALA A 111 -14.23 9.01 21.98
CA ALA A 111 -13.38 7.83 21.96
C ALA A 111 -11.97 8.11 21.44
N GLU A 112 -11.83 8.94 20.41
CA GLU A 112 -10.53 9.45 19.93
C GLU A 112 -9.80 10.20 21.04
N LYS A 113 -10.49 11.13 21.72
CA LYS A 113 -9.94 11.86 22.88
C LYS A 113 -9.53 10.94 24.02
N ASN A 114 -10.34 9.93 24.35
CA ASN A 114 -10.09 8.98 25.44
C ASN A 114 -9.01 7.92 25.11
N SER A 115 -8.58 7.81 23.84
CA SER A 115 -7.51 6.92 23.38
C SER A 115 -6.30 7.66 22.79
N ALA A 116 -6.29 9.00 22.89
CA ALA A 116 -5.26 9.86 22.32
C ALA A 116 -3.85 9.53 22.84
N LYS A 117 -3.71 9.23 24.14
CA LYS A 117 -2.44 8.82 24.75
C LYS A 117 -1.87 7.57 24.09
N GLU A 118 -2.69 6.53 23.91
CA GLU A 118 -2.27 5.29 23.27
C GLU A 118 -1.99 5.49 21.77
N ARG A 119 -2.69 6.44 21.10
CA ARG A 119 -2.37 6.86 19.73
C ARG A 119 -1.01 7.56 19.65
N GLU A 120 -0.69 8.46 20.58
CA GLU A 120 0.62 9.11 20.70
C GLU A 120 1.76 8.13 21.05
N GLU A 121 1.47 7.09 21.84
CA GLU A 121 2.41 6.00 22.11
C GLU A 121 2.69 5.17 20.84
N PHE A 122 1.66 4.87 20.04
CA PHE A 122 1.82 4.25 18.73
C PHE A 122 2.61 5.12 17.75
N GLN A 123 2.27 6.41 17.62
CA GLN A 123 2.96 7.33 16.72
C GLN A 123 4.46 7.44 17.04
N ARG A 124 4.83 7.50 18.33
CA ARG A 124 6.24 7.47 18.76
C ARG A 124 6.94 6.16 18.41
N ALA A 125 6.24 5.02 18.48
CA ALA A 125 6.79 3.74 18.05
C ALA A 125 6.99 3.69 16.52
N ALA A 126 6.04 4.21 15.74
CA ALA A 126 6.13 4.32 14.28
C ALA A 126 7.28 5.23 13.83
N GLU A 127 7.42 6.41 14.45
CA GLU A 127 8.53 7.34 14.16
C GLU A 127 9.90 6.75 14.52
N ALA A 128 10.00 6.05 15.65
CA ALA A 128 11.22 5.34 16.03
C ALA A 128 11.58 4.22 15.03
N ALA A 129 10.59 3.46 14.55
CA ALA A 129 10.79 2.43 13.54
C ALA A 129 11.20 3.00 12.18
N ARG A 130 10.55 4.09 11.72
CA ARG A 130 10.96 4.82 10.50
C ARG A 130 12.37 5.40 10.62
N THR A 131 12.74 5.91 11.80
CA THR A 131 14.09 6.44 12.06
C THR A 131 15.15 5.35 12.00
N ALA A 132 14.94 4.22 12.69
CA ALA A 132 15.87 3.09 12.66
C ALA A 132 15.98 2.46 11.26
N LEU A 133 14.88 2.39 10.52
CA LEU A 133 14.85 1.95 9.12
C LEU A 133 15.71 2.86 8.25
N LYS A 134 15.57 4.18 8.40
CA LYS A 134 16.39 5.17 7.69
C LYS A 134 17.88 5.06 8.04
N SER A 135 18.23 4.72 9.28
CA SER A 135 19.63 4.46 9.65
C SER A 135 20.22 3.27 8.88
N VAL A 136 19.49 2.15 8.80
CA VAL A 136 19.90 0.97 8.02
C VAL A 136 20.01 1.29 6.52
N GLN A 137 19.10 2.11 5.98
CA GLN A 137 19.15 2.55 4.58
C GLN A 137 20.31 3.52 4.26
N LEU A 138 20.73 4.35 5.22
CA LEU A 138 21.81 5.34 5.03
C LEU A 138 23.21 4.77 5.28
N ALA A 139 23.33 3.68 6.02
CA ALA A 139 24.63 3.09 6.38
C ALA A 139 25.29 2.30 5.25
N HIS A 140 24.53 1.97 4.21
CA HIS A 140 25.06 1.39 2.97
C HIS A 140 24.31 2.00 1.80
N ASP A 141 24.98 2.92 1.08
CA ASP A 141 24.46 3.47 -0.18
C ASP A 141 24.12 2.31 -1.12
N SER A 142 22.98 2.41 -1.82
CA SER A 142 22.37 1.30 -2.56
C SER A 142 23.12 0.93 -3.85
N GLY A 143 24.31 0.33 -3.69
CA GLY A 143 25.01 -0.37 -4.76
C GLY A 143 24.36 -1.71 -5.08
N GLU A 144 24.70 -2.27 -6.23
CA GLU A 144 24.25 -3.60 -6.67
C GLU A 144 25.00 -4.76 -5.98
N ASP A 145 25.65 -4.49 -4.84
CA ASP A 145 26.35 -5.52 -4.05
C ASP A 145 25.38 -6.32 -3.15
N GLY A 146 25.87 -7.44 -2.62
CA GLY A 146 25.03 -8.35 -1.83
C GLY A 146 24.43 -7.71 -0.57
N ILE A 147 25.12 -6.73 0.01
CA ILE A 147 24.70 -6.00 1.20
C ILE A 147 23.60 -4.99 0.84
N GLY A 148 23.76 -4.24 -0.24
CA GLY A 148 22.76 -3.29 -0.75
C GLY A 148 21.46 -3.98 -1.15
N VAL A 149 21.54 -5.14 -1.81
CA VAL A 149 20.36 -5.96 -2.14
C VAL A 149 19.67 -6.47 -0.86
N ALA A 150 20.43 -7.01 0.11
CA ALA A 150 19.87 -7.50 1.36
C ALA A 150 19.23 -6.38 2.21
N ALA A 151 19.89 -5.21 2.30
CA ALA A 151 19.39 -4.04 3.01
C ALA A 151 18.14 -3.46 2.33
N GLY A 152 18.11 -3.39 0.99
CA GLY A 152 16.95 -2.96 0.23
C GLY A 152 15.73 -3.86 0.43
N GLN A 153 15.92 -5.19 0.37
CA GLN A 153 14.86 -6.15 0.69
C GLN A 153 14.41 -6.03 2.16
N LEU A 154 15.34 -5.91 3.11
CA LEU A 154 15.00 -5.71 4.51
C LEU A 154 14.12 -4.46 4.68
N ALA A 155 14.54 -3.36 4.06
CA ALA A 155 13.86 -2.08 4.13
C ALA A 155 12.44 -2.12 3.55
N GLU A 156 12.25 -2.77 2.39
CA GLU A 156 10.92 -2.98 1.79
C GLU A 156 9.95 -3.68 2.77
N SER A 157 10.39 -4.77 3.41
CA SER A 157 9.55 -5.51 4.36
C SER A 157 9.23 -4.71 5.62
N TYR A 158 10.19 -3.95 6.16
CA TYR A 158 9.94 -3.10 7.32
C TYR A 158 9.04 -1.91 6.99
N GLN A 159 9.22 -1.28 5.83
CA GLN A 159 8.35 -0.20 5.36
C GLN A 159 6.90 -0.70 5.21
N GLY A 160 6.72 -1.85 4.55
CA GLY A 160 5.40 -2.48 4.41
C GLY A 160 4.76 -2.82 5.78
N PHE A 161 5.53 -3.33 6.73
CA PHE A 161 5.03 -3.61 8.09
C PHE A 161 4.64 -2.31 8.83
N ILE A 162 5.46 -1.25 8.74
CA ILE A 162 5.16 0.05 9.36
C ILE A 162 3.87 0.63 8.76
N ASP A 163 3.75 0.71 7.43
CA ASP A 163 2.58 1.28 6.76
C ASP A 163 1.32 0.42 6.99
N HIS A 164 1.44 -0.91 7.10
CA HIS A 164 0.35 -1.80 7.50
C HIS A 164 -0.16 -1.48 8.91
N MET A 165 0.75 -1.31 9.88
CA MET A 165 0.40 -1.02 11.27
C MET A 165 -0.14 0.42 11.44
N GLU A 166 0.39 1.39 10.69
CA GLU A 166 -0.16 2.75 10.65
C GLU A 166 -1.58 2.77 10.07
N GLY A 167 -1.79 2.14 8.90
CA GLY A 167 -3.12 2.02 8.32
C GLY A 167 -4.11 1.27 9.23
N LEU A 168 -3.63 0.31 10.03
CA LEU A 168 -4.47 -0.40 11.00
C LEU A 168 -5.02 0.54 12.08
N VAL A 169 -4.17 1.46 12.57
CA VAL A 169 -4.48 2.44 13.61
C VAL A 169 -5.28 3.61 13.06
N ASP A 170 -4.79 4.24 11.99
CA ASP A 170 -5.36 5.48 11.46
C ASP A 170 -6.73 5.28 10.80
N SER A 171 -7.05 4.07 10.32
CA SER A 171 -8.37 3.74 9.75
C SER A 171 -9.27 2.90 10.68
N TYR A 172 -8.86 2.72 11.95
CA TYR A 172 -9.70 1.99 12.92
C TYR A 172 -11.01 2.71 13.27
N PRO A 173 -11.05 4.04 13.46
CA PRO A 173 -12.29 4.76 13.74
C PRO A 173 -13.36 4.55 12.66
N GLU A 174 -12.98 4.65 11.39
CA GLU A 174 -13.87 4.46 10.23
C GLU A 174 -14.36 3.01 10.14
N PHE A 175 -13.50 2.03 10.43
CA PHE A 175 -13.88 0.62 10.44
C PHE A 175 -14.85 0.28 11.57
N GLU A 176 -14.59 0.76 12.79
CA GLU A 176 -15.44 0.53 13.97
C GLU A 176 -16.78 1.29 13.86
N GLY A 177 -16.75 2.50 13.31
CA GLY A 177 -17.92 3.35 13.09
C GLY A 177 -18.86 2.85 11.99
N LEU A 178 -18.43 1.92 11.13
CA LEU A 178 -19.20 1.46 9.96
C LEU A 178 -20.62 0.99 10.32
N PHE A 179 -20.75 0.21 11.40
CA PHE A 179 -22.04 -0.34 11.88
C PHE A 179 -22.59 0.40 13.11
N ARG A 180 -22.20 1.66 13.35
CA ARG A 180 -22.68 2.45 14.48
C ARG A 180 -23.56 3.60 14.03
N GLU A 181 -24.54 3.95 14.87
CA GLU A 181 -25.52 5.00 14.58
C GLU A 181 -24.90 6.39 14.52
N ASP A 182 -23.79 6.61 15.23
CA ASP A 182 -22.99 7.83 15.20
C ASP A 182 -21.83 7.81 14.18
N GLY A 183 -21.76 6.75 13.36
CA GLY A 183 -20.83 6.60 12.24
C GLY A 183 -21.59 6.45 10.92
N ALA A 184 -21.28 5.41 10.13
CA ALA A 184 -21.90 5.21 8.82
C ALA A 184 -23.30 4.56 8.87
N GLY A 185 -23.76 4.08 10.03
CA GLY A 185 -25.12 3.60 10.24
C GLY A 185 -25.48 2.30 9.50
N CYS A 186 -24.51 1.47 9.10
CA CYS A 186 -24.75 0.34 8.19
C CYS A 186 -25.65 -0.79 8.71
N ASN A 187 -26.13 -0.71 9.94
CA ASN A 187 -27.25 -1.53 10.44
C ASN A 187 -28.52 -1.37 9.58
N GLY A 188 -28.68 -0.22 8.89
CA GLY A 188 -29.76 0.01 7.93
C GLY A 188 -29.75 -0.94 6.72
N LEU A 189 -28.63 -1.63 6.42
CA LEU A 189 -28.60 -2.69 5.40
C LEU A 189 -29.45 -3.92 5.79
N PHE A 190 -29.76 -4.07 7.08
CA PHE A 190 -30.51 -5.20 7.63
C PHE A 190 -31.99 -4.91 7.88
N VAL A 191 -32.60 -3.97 7.13
CA VAL A 191 -34.01 -3.51 7.19
C VAL A 191 -35.11 -4.58 7.04
N GLY A 192 -34.76 -5.87 6.97
CA GLY A 192 -35.67 -6.97 6.64
C GLY A 192 -36.98 -7.04 7.44
N SER A 193 -36.97 -6.63 8.71
CA SER A 193 -38.11 -6.66 9.64
C SER A 193 -38.89 -5.34 9.79
N LYS A 194 -38.45 -4.24 9.17
CA LYS A 194 -39.05 -2.90 9.34
C LYS A 194 -39.96 -2.46 8.19
N ALA A 195 -39.87 -3.09 7.02
CA ALA A 195 -40.66 -2.75 5.84
C ALA A 195 -41.95 -3.59 5.75
N ALA A 196 -43.05 -2.97 5.31
CA ALA A 196 -44.34 -3.62 5.09
C ALA A 196 -44.44 -4.38 3.75
N ASN A 197 -43.60 -4.04 2.75
CA ASN A 197 -43.51 -4.70 1.45
C ASN A 197 -42.07 -4.64 0.88
N LEU A 198 -41.82 -5.28 -0.26
CA LEU A 198 -40.47 -5.37 -0.83
C LEU A 198 -40.01 -4.08 -1.51
N ARG A 199 -40.93 -3.26 -2.05
CA ARG A 199 -40.62 -1.92 -2.58
C ARG A 199 -40.14 -0.96 -1.47
N GLU A 200 -40.79 -0.98 -0.32
CA GLU A 200 -40.35 -0.22 0.85
C GLU A 200 -39.00 -0.73 1.37
N ARG A 201 -38.81 -2.06 1.45
CA ARG A 201 -37.51 -2.66 1.80
C ARG A 201 -36.39 -2.22 0.86
N GLN A 202 -36.63 -2.22 -0.46
CA GLN A 202 -35.70 -1.72 -1.46
C GLN A 202 -35.34 -0.26 -1.18
N THR A 203 -36.35 0.58 -0.95
CA THR A 203 -36.18 2.02 -0.70
C THR A 203 -35.34 2.30 0.55
N LEU A 204 -35.68 1.66 1.68
CA LEU A 204 -34.94 1.79 2.93
C LEU A 204 -33.50 1.27 2.81
N LEU A 205 -33.29 0.18 2.06
CA LEU A 205 -31.96 -0.37 1.83
C LEU A 205 -31.10 0.56 0.98
N THR A 206 -31.62 1.12 -0.11
CA THR A 206 -30.88 2.10 -0.93
C THR A 206 -30.54 3.37 -0.15
N GLN A 207 -31.43 3.82 0.75
CA GLN A 207 -31.13 4.94 1.66
C GLN A 207 -29.96 4.60 2.60
N ALA A 208 -29.93 3.39 3.17
CA ALA A 208 -28.83 2.93 4.03
C ALA A 208 -27.53 2.60 3.27
N ALA A 209 -27.63 2.14 2.02
CA ALA A 209 -26.50 1.74 1.20
C ALA A 209 -25.56 2.90 0.82
N LYS A 210 -26.10 4.11 0.68
CA LYS A 210 -25.32 5.30 0.33
C LYS A 210 -24.19 5.61 1.33
N PRO A 211 -24.47 5.89 2.63
CA PRO A 211 -23.40 6.17 3.60
C PRO A 211 -22.45 4.98 3.78
N CYS A 212 -22.93 3.74 3.63
CA CYS A 212 -22.08 2.55 3.68
C CYS A 212 -21.06 2.49 2.54
N ARG A 213 -21.45 2.89 1.32
CA ARG A 213 -20.49 3.03 0.21
C ARG A 213 -19.50 4.15 0.44
N GLU A 214 -19.96 5.29 0.94
CA GLU A 214 -19.08 6.43 1.23
C GLU A 214 -18.02 6.07 2.29
N ALA A 215 -18.41 5.35 3.35
CA ALA A 215 -17.47 4.80 4.34
C ALA A 215 -16.56 3.70 3.76
N ALA A 216 -17.06 2.86 2.86
CA ALA A 216 -16.23 1.89 2.14
C ALA A 216 -15.18 2.58 1.24
N GLU A 217 -15.53 3.66 0.55
CA GLU A 217 -14.56 4.45 -0.24
C GLU A 217 -13.47 5.08 0.63
N GLN A 218 -13.81 5.54 1.84
CA GLN A 218 -12.82 6.01 2.82
C GLN A 218 -11.86 4.89 3.24
N LEU A 219 -12.39 3.72 3.60
CA LEU A 219 -11.57 2.55 3.96
C LEU A 219 -10.71 2.02 2.80
N LYS A 220 -11.13 2.20 1.53
CA LYS A 220 -10.31 1.88 0.34
C LYS A 220 -9.07 2.78 0.21
N GLN A 221 -9.00 3.92 0.90
CA GLN A 221 -7.81 4.79 0.97
C GLN A 221 -6.85 4.41 2.13
N SER A 222 -7.20 3.42 2.96
CA SER A 222 -6.33 2.96 4.04
C SER A 222 -5.02 2.38 3.51
N ARG A 223 -3.92 2.56 4.25
CA ARG A 223 -2.66 1.84 4.02
C ARG A 223 -2.74 0.36 4.44
N ASN A 224 -3.79 -0.03 5.19
CA ASN A 224 -3.97 -1.40 5.63
C ASN A 224 -4.70 -2.24 4.56
N ILE A 225 -3.97 -3.20 3.96
CA ILE A 225 -4.49 -4.08 2.91
C ILE A 225 -5.75 -4.84 3.36
N ALA A 226 -5.84 -5.27 4.62
CA ALA A 226 -7.01 -6.00 5.11
C ALA A 226 -8.27 -5.12 5.14
N TYR A 227 -8.16 -3.83 5.50
CA TYR A 227 -9.27 -2.88 5.40
C TYR A 227 -9.63 -2.57 3.94
N VAL A 228 -8.65 -2.43 3.04
CA VAL A 228 -8.91 -2.19 1.61
C VAL A 228 -9.61 -3.39 0.95
N GLU A 229 -9.18 -4.62 1.23
CA GLU A 229 -9.85 -5.85 0.77
C GLU A 229 -11.26 -5.97 1.34
N PHE A 230 -11.43 -5.73 2.64
CA PHE A 230 -12.71 -5.72 3.31
C PHE A 230 -13.65 -4.72 2.64
N ALA A 231 -13.22 -3.47 2.45
CA ALA A 231 -14.03 -2.40 1.91
C ALA A 231 -14.47 -2.67 0.46
N ARG A 232 -13.57 -3.22 -0.38
CA ARG A 232 -13.92 -3.71 -1.73
C ARG A 232 -14.96 -4.83 -1.67
N THR A 233 -14.82 -5.76 -0.74
CA THR A 233 -15.75 -6.90 -0.62
C THR A 233 -17.11 -6.46 -0.08
N PHE A 234 -17.11 -5.58 0.91
CA PHE A 234 -18.29 -5.00 1.54
C PHE A 234 -19.11 -4.17 0.56
N ASP A 235 -18.49 -3.24 -0.17
CA ASP A 235 -19.14 -2.43 -1.22
C ASP A 235 -19.80 -3.30 -2.30
N ASN A 236 -19.05 -4.29 -2.82
CA ASN A 236 -19.61 -5.29 -3.75
C ASN A 236 -20.83 -6.04 -3.14
N ARG A 237 -20.80 -6.33 -1.83
CA ARG A 237 -21.91 -6.99 -1.14
C ARG A 237 -23.11 -6.07 -0.95
N VAL A 238 -22.90 -4.78 -0.69
CA VAL A 238 -23.95 -3.75 -0.64
C VAL A 238 -24.62 -3.58 -2.01
N ALA A 239 -23.84 -3.47 -3.09
CA ALA A 239 -24.37 -3.39 -4.46
C ALA A 239 -25.17 -4.66 -4.85
N GLN A 240 -24.71 -5.84 -4.44
CA GLN A 240 -25.47 -7.09 -4.61
C GLN A 240 -26.78 -7.08 -3.80
N LEU A 241 -26.79 -6.55 -2.58
CA LEU A 241 -28.01 -6.46 -1.78
C LEU A 241 -29.06 -5.55 -2.44
N GLU A 242 -28.66 -4.37 -2.93
CA GLU A 242 -29.55 -3.47 -3.68
C GLU A 242 -30.10 -4.12 -4.95
N SER A 243 -29.22 -4.72 -5.76
CA SER A 243 -29.62 -5.37 -7.02
C SER A 243 -30.63 -6.49 -6.80
N ASN A 244 -30.37 -7.38 -5.83
CA ASN A 244 -31.31 -8.45 -5.51
C ASN A 244 -32.61 -7.92 -4.88
N ALA A 245 -32.54 -6.89 -4.02
CA ALA A 245 -33.73 -6.26 -3.46
C ALA A 245 -34.62 -5.65 -4.55
N GLY A 246 -34.03 -4.95 -5.52
CA GLY A 246 -34.74 -4.40 -6.70
C GLY A 246 -35.47 -5.48 -7.50
N ILE A 247 -34.79 -6.58 -7.85
CA ILE A 247 -35.41 -7.72 -8.56
C ILE A 247 -36.59 -8.29 -7.75
N THR A 248 -36.44 -8.47 -6.43
CA THR A 248 -37.53 -9.01 -5.60
C THR A 248 -38.72 -8.05 -5.47
N ALA A 249 -38.49 -6.74 -5.46
CA ALA A 249 -39.56 -5.73 -5.44
C ALA A 249 -40.32 -5.68 -6.78
N GLU A 250 -39.60 -5.64 -7.90
CA GLU A 250 -40.21 -5.66 -9.25
C GLU A 250 -41.01 -6.95 -9.48
N SER A 251 -40.54 -8.08 -8.96
CA SER A 251 -41.23 -9.37 -9.04
C SER A 251 -42.52 -9.44 -8.21
N GLU A 252 -42.59 -8.69 -7.09
CA GLU A 252 -43.81 -8.52 -6.27
C GLU A 252 -44.82 -7.59 -6.98
N GLU A 253 -44.35 -6.52 -7.61
CA GLU A 253 -45.19 -5.64 -8.44
C GLU A 253 -45.82 -6.42 -9.61
N LYS A 254 -45.02 -7.22 -10.33
CA LYS A 254 -45.48 -8.13 -11.40
C LYS A 254 -46.46 -9.19 -10.92
N TYR A 255 -46.36 -9.67 -9.67
CA TYR A 255 -47.33 -10.65 -9.13
C TYR A 255 -48.75 -10.08 -9.12
N ASN A 256 -48.92 -8.82 -8.74
CA ASN A 256 -50.24 -8.15 -8.75
C ASN A 256 -50.79 -7.99 -10.18
N GLU A 257 -49.94 -7.68 -11.17
CA GLU A 257 -50.30 -7.67 -12.59
C GLU A 257 -50.79 -9.07 -13.04
N PHE A 258 -50.06 -10.13 -12.69
CA PHE A 258 -50.42 -11.50 -13.07
C PHE A 258 -51.76 -11.96 -12.48
N VAL A 259 -52.09 -11.55 -11.24
CA VAL A 259 -53.40 -11.84 -10.65
C VAL A 259 -54.51 -11.20 -11.49
N GLN A 260 -54.37 -9.91 -11.84
CA GLN A 260 -55.34 -9.20 -12.68
C GLN A 260 -55.48 -9.82 -14.07
N LEU A 261 -54.38 -10.14 -14.74
CA LEU A 261 -54.41 -10.79 -16.06
C LEU A 261 -55.03 -12.19 -16.00
N LYS A 262 -54.77 -12.95 -14.95
CA LYS A 262 -55.39 -14.26 -14.71
C LYS A 262 -56.90 -14.12 -14.50
N ASP A 263 -57.36 -13.14 -13.73
CA ASP A 263 -58.81 -12.87 -13.54
C ASP A 263 -59.48 -12.42 -14.85
N GLN A 264 -58.80 -11.61 -15.67
CA GLN A 264 -59.28 -11.23 -17.00
C GLN A 264 -59.39 -12.42 -17.96
N LEU A 265 -58.44 -13.35 -17.96
CA LEU A 265 -58.48 -14.56 -18.80
C LEU A 265 -59.59 -15.52 -18.38
N VAL A 266 -59.80 -15.71 -17.07
CA VAL A 266 -60.94 -16.49 -16.56
C VAL A 266 -62.24 -15.87 -17.06
N ARG A 267 -62.42 -14.55 -16.90
CA ARG A 267 -63.60 -13.84 -17.38
C ARG A 267 -63.79 -13.93 -18.90
N LYS A 268 -62.74 -13.78 -19.72
CA LYS A 268 -62.80 -13.99 -21.18
C LYS A 268 -63.30 -15.41 -21.50
N THR A 269 -62.79 -16.41 -20.78
CA THR A 269 -63.16 -17.83 -20.96
C THR A 269 -64.63 -18.05 -20.64
N ASP A 270 -65.11 -17.51 -19.51
CA ASP A 270 -66.52 -17.61 -19.10
C ASP A 270 -67.46 -16.92 -20.11
N GLU A 271 -67.12 -15.70 -20.55
CA GLU A 271 -67.89 -14.94 -21.53
C GLU A 271 -67.91 -15.63 -22.91
N ALA A 272 -66.79 -16.20 -23.37
CA ALA A 272 -66.70 -16.97 -24.60
C ALA A 272 -67.51 -18.28 -24.53
N THR A 273 -67.44 -18.98 -23.40
CA THR A 273 -68.20 -20.23 -23.15
C THR A 273 -69.70 -19.94 -23.13
N ALA A 274 -70.15 -18.90 -22.40
CA ALA A 274 -71.56 -18.55 -22.27
C ALA A 274 -72.25 -18.19 -23.60
N ARG A 275 -71.47 -17.71 -24.59
CA ARG A 275 -71.98 -17.38 -25.93
C ARG A 275 -71.72 -18.46 -27.00
N ASN A 276 -71.21 -19.63 -26.62
CA ASN A 276 -70.79 -20.70 -27.54
C ASN A 276 -69.81 -20.18 -28.63
N ALA A 277 -68.71 -19.57 -28.20
CA ALA A 277 -67.62 -19.16 -29.09
C ALA A 277 -67.01 -20.35 -29.86
N SER A 278 -66.29 -20.07 -30.96
CA SER A 278 -65.63 -21.10 -31.77
C SER A 278 -64.40 -21.69 -31.07
N ASP A 279 -64.02 -22.90 -31.48
CA ASP A 279 -62.81 -23.56 -31.01
C ASP A 279 -61.54 -22.71 -31.27
N GLU A 280 -61.48 -21.98 -32.39
CA GLU A 280 -60.38 -21.05 -32.69
C GLU A 280 -60.25 -19.93 -31.64
N GLU A 281 -61.36 -19.39 -31.15
CA GLU A 281 -61.34 -18.35 -30.12
C GLU A 281 -60.91 -18.92 -28.75
N LEU A 282 -61.42 -20.10 -28.39
CA LEU A 282 -61.04 -20.78 -27.16
C LEU A 282 -59.56 -21.20 -27.17
N LEU A 283 -59.03 -21.62 -28.32
CA LEU A 283 -57.60 -21.90 -28.52
C LEU A 283 -56.75 -20.63 -28.36
N ALA A 284 -57.18 -19.49 -28.90
CA ALA A 284 -56.48 -18.21 -28.72
C ALA A 284 -56.41 -17.79 -27.24
N ILE A 285 -57.51 -17.94 -26.48
CA ILE A 285 -57.54 -17.70 -25.03
C ILE A 285 -56.61 -18.68 -24.27
N ALA A 286 -56.55 -19.94 -24.70
CA ALA A 286 -55.65 -20.94 -24.12
C ALA A 286 -54.16 -20.61 -24.38
N ASP A 287 -53.82 -20.09 -25.55
CA ASP A 287 -52.46 -19.62 -25.86
C ASP A 287 -52.10 -18.34 -25.10
N GLU A 288 -53.02 -17.38 -24.92
CA GLU A 288 -52.83 -16.25 -24.00
C GLU A 288 -52.53 -16.72 -22.56
N ALA A 289 -53.29 -17.70 -22.06
CA ALA A 289 -53.09 -18.28 -20.72
C ALA A 289 -51.75 -19.04 -20.60
N LYS A 290 -51.32 -19.74 -21.64
CA LYS A 290 -50.01 -20.41 -21.72
C LYS A 290 -48.85 -19.40 -21.73
N ALA A 291 -49.01 -18.28 -22.43
CA ALA A 291 -48.05 -17.18 -22.41
C ALA A 291 -47.97 -16.53 -21.01
N LEU A 292 -49.11 -16.26 -20.36
CA LEU A 292 -49.15 -15.74 -18.99
C LEU A 292 -48.48 -16.70 -17.99
N ASN A 293 -48.79 -18.00 -18.04
CA ASN A 293 -48.16 -19.01 -17.18
C ASN A 293 -46.64 -19.07 -17.38
N THR A 294 -46.15 -18.86 -18.61
CA THR A 294 -44.71 -18.75 -18.90
C THR A 294 -44.10 -17.50 -18.25
N ARG A 295 -44.75 -16.34 -18.35
CA ARG A 295 -44.32 -15.10 -17.66
C ARG A 295 -44.26 -15.29 -16.13
N ILE A 296 -45.29 -15.90 -15.54
CA ILE A 296 -45.36 -16.21 -14.10
C ILE A 296 -44.18 -17.10 -13.65
N ARG A 297 -43.88 -18.16 -14.41
CA ARG A 297 -42.76 -19.08 -14.10
C ARG A 297 -41.41 -18.39 -14.14
N ASN A 298 -41.18 -17.55 -15.16
CA ASN A 298 -39.93 -16.80 -15.29
C ASN A 298 -39.75 -15.81 -14.13
N ASN A 299 -40.77 -15.01 -13.84
CA ASN A 299 -40.77 -14.06 -12.73
C ASN A 299 -40.53 -14.75 -11.37
N ARG A 300 -41.16 -15.91 -11.13
CA ARG A 300 -40.91 -16.69 -9.92
C ARG A 300 -39.45 -17.18 -9.85
N SER A 301 -38.89 -17.64 -10.96
CA SER A 301 -37.48 -18.09 -11.01
C SER A 301 -36.51 -16.93 -10.70
N GLU A 302 -36.76 -15.75 -11.26
CA GLU A 302 -36.01 -14.51 -10.96
C GLU A 302 -36.13 -14.12 -9.48
N PHE A 303 -37.34 -14.11 -8.94
CA PHE A 303 -37.61 -13.86 -7.53
C PHE A 303 -36.88 -14.84 -6.60
N ASP A 304 -37.06 -16.15 -6.79
CA ASP A 304 -36.47 -17.20 -5.95
C ASP A 304 -34.92 -17.13 -6.00
N PHE A 305 -34.35 -16.82 -7.17
CA PHE A 305 -32.91 -16.64 -7.37
C PHE A 305 -32.35 -15.40 -6.66
N ALA A 306 -33.06 -14.27 -6.72
CA ALA A 306 -32.66 -13.01 -6.12
C ALA A 306 -32.89 -13.02 -4.60
N ALA A 307 -34.05 -13.49 -4.13
CA ALA A 307 -34.37 -13.61 -2.70
C ALA A 307 -33.37 -14.51 -1.96
N LYS A 308 -32.96 -15.64 -2.57
CA LYS A 308 -31.93 -16.51 -1.99
C LYS A 308 -30.57 -15.79 -1.85
N ARG A 309 -30.17 -14.99 -2.84
CA ARG A 309 -28.92 -14.21 -2.81
C ARG A 309 -28.97 -13.06 -1.82
N TYR A 310 -30.10 -12.35 -1.76
CA TYR A 310 -30.35 -11.32 -0.76
C TYR A 310 -30.20 -11.88 0.66
N LEU A 311 -30.86 -13.01 0.96
CA LEU A 311 -30.78 -13.67 2.27
C LEU A 311 -29.38 -14.21 2.59
N SER A 312 -28.62 -14.68 1.61
CA SER A 312 -27.19 -14.99 1.81
C SER A 312 -26.41 -13.73 2.13
N GLY A 313 -26.57 -12.66 1.34
CA GLY A 313 -25.88 -11.38 1.54
C GLY A 313 -26.06 -10.81 2.94
N VAL A 314 -27.29 -10.85 3.47
CA VAL A 314 -27.62 -10.44 4.84
C VAL A 314 -26.91 -11.32 5.89
N LYS A 315 -26.83 -12.64 5.68
CA LYS A 315 -26.20 -13.58 6.62
C LYS A 315 -24.67 -13.53 6.60
N ASP A 316 -24.08 -13.27 5.44
CA ASP A 316 -22.62 -13.30 5.26
C ASP A 316 -21.96 -11.98 5.67
N MET A 317 -22.71 -10.87 5.70
CA MET A 317 -22.16 -9.54 6.02
C MET A 317 -21.49 -9.43 7.40
N PRO A 318 -22.06 -9.96 8.51
CA PRO A 318 -21.39 -9.94 9.81
C PRO A 318 -20.08 -10.74 9.82
N VAL A 319 -20.03 -11.85 9.06
CA VAL A 319 -18.83 -12.70 8.93
C VAL A 319 -17.70 -11.91 8.27
N LEU A 320 -17.99 -11.11 7.23
CA LEU A 320 -16.99 -10.25 6.58
C LEU A 320 -16.32 -9.28 7.58
N VAL A 321 -17.07 -8.75 8.55
CA VAL A 321 -16.54 -7.85 9.58
C VAL A 321 -15.70 -8.61 10.61
N GLU A 322 -16.19 -9.77 11.07
CA GLU A 322 -15.48 -10.62 12.03
C GLU A 322 -14.14 -11.15 11.47
N GLU A 323 -14.10 -11.51 10.19
CA GLU A 323 -12.91 -12.05 9.54
C GLU A 323 -11.73 -11.07 9.48
N VAL A 324 -11.97 -9.75 9.51
CA VAL A 324 -10.90 -8.74 9.49
C VAL A 324 -9.95 -8.93 10.66
N PHE A 325 -10.48 -8.99 11.88
CA PHE A 325 -9.67 -9.15 13.10
C PHE A 325 -9.39 -10.61 13.47
N SER A 326 -10.28 -11.55 13.14
CA SER A 326 -10.08 -12.97 13.48
C SER A 326 -9.17 -13.71 12.50
N LYS A 327 -9.02 -13.24 11.26
CA LYS A 327 -8.25 -13.93 10.19
C LYS A 327 -7.31 -13.03 9.41
N LYS A 328 -7.79 -11.91 8.85
CA LYS A 328 -7.04 -11.12 7.86
C LYS A 328 -5.83 -10.41 8.47
N ILE A 329 -6.04 -9.57 9.49
CA ILE A 329 -4.95 -8.86 10.17
C ILE A 329 -3.92 -9.85 10.78
N PRO A 330 -4.32 -10.92 11.50
CA PRO A 330 -3.38 -11.95 11.96
C PRO A 330 -2.59 -12.64 10.83
N ALA A 331 -3.18 -12.86 9.67
CA ALA A 331 -2.50 -13.48 8.53
C ALA A 331 -1.44 -12.56 7.93
N GLU A 332 -1.75 -11.28 7.74
CA GLU A 332 -0.80 -10.27 7.25
C GLU A 332 0.39 -10.11 8.19
N ILE A 333 0.14 -9.94 9.50
CA ILE A 333 1.18 -9.84 10.52
C ILE A 333 2.08 -11.09 10.52
N LYS A 334 1.46 -12.28 10.46
CA LYS A 334 2.21 -13.56 10.37
C LYS A 334 3.06 -13.65 9.10
N GLY A 335 2.61 -13.07 7.99
CA GLY A 335 3.40 -12.92 6.77
C GLY A 335 4.69 -12.17 7.06
N TYR A 336 4.59 -10.96 7.62
CA TYR A 336 5.75 -10.16 8.00
C TYR A 336 6.65 -10.86 9.03
N ASP A 337 6.07 -11.50 10.05
CA ASP A 337 6.83 -12.27 11.06
C ASP A 337 7.60 -13.47 10.47
N SER A 338 7.15 -14.03 9.35
CA SER A 338 7.88 -15.10 8.66
C SER A 338 9.01 -14.60 7.77
N VAL A 339 8.88 -13.41 7.17
CA VAL A 339 9.83 -12.88 6.17
C VAL A 339 10.90 -11.99 6.80
N ILE A 340 10.52 -11.13 7.74
CA ILE A 340 11.43 -10.12 8.32
C ILE A 340 12.64 -10.75 9.03
N PRO A 341 12.50 -11.75 9.92
CA PRO A 341 13.65 -12.37 10.58
C PRO A 341 14.63 -13.02 9.61
N LEU A 342 14.12 -13.58 8.50
CA LEU A 342 14.97 -14.15 7.44
C LEU A 342 15.75 -13.04 6.71
N ARG A 343 15.11 -11.93 6.34
CA ARG A 343 15.79 -10.79 5.71
C ARG A 343 16.80 -10.13 6.66
N VAL A 344 16.54 -10.10 7.98
CA VAL A 344 17.51 -9.67 9.00
C VAL A 344 18.75 -10.57 9.00
N GLN A 345 18.56 -11.89 8.98
CA GLN A 345 19.67 -12.84 8.98
C GLN A 345 20.49 -12.74 7.68
N ILE A 346 19.83 -12.67 6.52
CA ILE A 346 20.49 -12.52 5.20
C ILE A 346 21.38 -11.26 5.16
N LEU A 347 20.92 -10.13 5.70
CA LEU A 347 21.76 -8.92 5.79
C LEU A 347 22.97 -9.13 6.71
N LYS A 348 22.77 -9.76 7.88
CA LYS A 348 23.87 -10.04 8.81
C LYS A 348 24.91 -10.99 8.22
N ASP A 349 24.47 -12.02 7.49
CA ASP A 349 25.32 -12.98 6.79
C ASP A 349 26.08 -12.33 5.62
N ALA A 350 25.42 -11.47 4.84
CA ALA A 350 26.05 -10.72 3.75
C ALA A 350 27.17 -9.78 4.25
N VAL A 351 26.93 -9.12 5.39
CA VAL A 351 27.95 -8.30 6.06
C VAL A 351 29.09 -9.16 6.61
N ASP A 352 28.81 -10.34 7.17
CA ASP A 352 29.86 -11.23 7.70
C ASP A 352 30.80 -11.76 6.60
N VAL A 353 30.30 -12.03 5.40
CA VAL A 353 31.15 -12.41 4.26
C VAL A 353 32.14 -11.29 3.91
N GLU A 354 31.65 -10.06 3.77
CA GLU A 354 32.46 -8.87 3.43
C GLU A 354 33.44 -8.46 4.55
N LEU A 355 33.16 -8.80 5.81
CA LEU A 355 34.07 -8.54 6.93
C LEU A 355 35.23 -9.55 7.00
N VAL A 356 35.06 -10.76 6.48
CA VAL A 356 36.07 -11.84 6.47
C VAL A 356 37.02 -11.75 5.27
N GLU A 357 36.57 -11.17 4.15
CA GLU A 357 37.42 -10.78 3.01
C GLU A 357 38.31 -9.54 3.29
#